data_AF-A0A133UZ07-F1
#
_entry.id   AF-A0A133UZ07-F1
#
_cell.length_a   1.000
_cell.length_b   1.000
_cell.length_c   1.000
_cell.angle_alpha   90.00
_cell.angle_beta   90.00
_cell.angle_gamma   90.00
#
_symmetry.space_group_name_H-M   'P 1'
#
loop_
_entity.id
_entity.type
_entity.pdbx_description
1 polymer ?
#
loop_
_entity_poly.entity_id
_entity_poly.type
_entity_poly.pdbx_seq_one_letter_code
_entity_poly.pdbx_strand_id
1 'polypeptide(L)'
;MKLYDIEKQEWRGEFEERGESWRSELVYRCEICHTKTNKWHIGGWPGKGPRLLCPGDEYEEHDELESILERYDELEALFDLYNSIDRETAQEMDELRLQIDLLGEKVEELRKKFSEGVDDVEGVGPDAQVKSFYPSTRYAGEKRSLGR
;
A
#
# COMPACT_ATOMS: atom_id res chain seq x y z
N MET A 1 19.58 -8.85 -14.85
CA MET A 1 18.15 -9.18 -14.66
C MET A 1 17.36 -8.41 -15.70
N LYS A 2 16.42 -9.05 -16.41
CA LYS A 2 15.55 -8.38 -17.38
C LYS A 2 14.37 -7.72 -16.66
N LEU A 3 14.06 -6.48 -17.00
CA LEU A 3 12.84 -5.79 -16.58
C LEU A 3 11.80 -5.88 -17.72
N TYR A 4 10.52 -5.83 -17.37
CA TYR A 4 9.42 -5.99 -18.31
C TYR A 4 8.54 -4.74 -18.36
N ASP A 5 8.13 -4.35 -19.57
CA ASP A 5 7.09 -3.34 -19.77
C ASP A 5 5.70 -3.97 -19.54
N ILE A 6 5.04 -3.53 -18.47
CA ILE A 6 3.71 -4.01 -18.07
C ILE A 6 2.63 -3.51 -19.02
N GLU A 7 2.75 -2.29 -19.54
CA GLU A 7 1.74 -1.66 -20.40
C GLU A 7 1.70 -2.32 -21.78
N LYS A 8 2.87 -2.66 -22.32
CA LYS A 8 2.99 -3.43 -23.56
C LYS A 8 2.67 -4.92 -23.38
N GLN A 9 2.35 -5.34 -22.16
CA GLN A 9 2.10 -6.73 -21.79
C GLN A 9 3.21 -7.68 -22.23
N GLU A 10 4.47 -7.23 -22.19
CA GLU A 10 5.63 -8.04 -22.62
C GLU A 10 5.74 -9.34 -21.82
N TRP A 11 5.18 -9.34 -20.60
CA TRP A 11 5.02 -10.54 -19.80
C TRP A 11 4.30 -11.65 -20.59
N ARG A 12 3.28 -11.38 -21.41
CA ARG A 12 2.46 -12.40 -22.11
C ARG A 12 3.18 -13.17 -23.23
N GLY A 13 4.36 -12.76 -23.68
CA GLY A 13 5.11 -13.45 -24.75
C GLY A 13 5.63 -14.83 -24.35
N GLU A 14 6.13 -15.59 -25.34
CA GLU A 14 6.88 -16.83 -25.12
C GLU A 14 8.24 -16.49 -24.50
N PHE A 15 8.37 -16.60 -23.18
CA PHE A 15 9.65 -16.41 -22.49
C PHE A 15 9.90 -17.51 -21.45
N GLU A 16 11.03 -18.19 -21.58
CA GLU A 16 11.49 -19.31 -20.73
C GLU A 16 11.86 -18.88 -19.29
N GLU A 17 12.14 -17.58 -19.05
CA GLU A 17 12.67 -17.08 -17.77
C GLU A 17 11.60 -16.61 -16.77
N ARG A 18 10.31 -16.80 -17.06
CA ARG A 18 9.23 -16.06 -16.40
C ARG A 18 9.02 -16.40 -14.92
N GLY A 19 9.46 -17.59 -14.49
CA GLY A 19 9.33 -18.06 -13.10
C GLY A 19 7.93 -17.85 -12.52
N GLU A 20 7.83 -17.73 -11.19
CA GLU A 20 6.59 -17.34 -10.48
C GLU A 20 6.51 -15.81 -10.25
N SER A 21 7.57 -15.08 -10.56
CA SER A 21 7.66 -13.63 -10.37
C SER A 21 8.66 -12.98 -11.33
N TRP A 22 8.43 -11.72 -11.69
CA TRP A 22 9.32 -10.88 -12.50
C TRP A 22 9.36 -9.44 -12.00
N ARG A 23 10.20 -8.60 -12.59
CA ARG A 23 10.38 -7.19 -12.21
C ARG A 23 9.97 -6.25 -13.35
N SER A 24 9.31 -5.15 -13.01
CA SER A 24 8.88 -4.10 -13.93
C SER A 24 9.91 -2.98 -14.02
N GLU A 25 9.90 -2.25 -15.14
CA GLU A 25 10.61 -0.96 -15.26
C GLU A 25 9.96 0.15 -14.42
N LEU A 26 8.67 0.00 -14.11
CA LEU A 26 7.91 0.88 -13.23
C LEU A 26 8.06 0.47 -11.77
N VAL A 27 8.14 1.47 -10.89
CA VAL A 27 8.06 1.28 -9.44
C VAL A 27 6.63 1.51 -9.00
N TYR A 28 6.15 0.68 -8.08
CA TYR A 28 4.81 0.76 -7.53
C TYR A 28 4.89 1.07 -6.04
N ARG A 29 4.19 2.11 -5.59
CA ARG A 29 4.12 2.53 -4.19
C ARG A 29 2.78 2.14 -3.60
N CYS A 30 2.79 1.38 -2.51
CA CYS A 30 1.59 1.00 -1.77
C CYS A 30 0.90 2.26 -1.20
N GLU A 31 -0.42 2.37 -1.36
CA GLU A 31 -1.19 3.51 -0.83
C GLU A 31 -1.35 3.47 0.70
N ILE A 32 -1.24 2.29 1.32
CA ILE A 32 -1.37 2.11 2.77
C ILE A 32 -0.05 2.48 3.47
N CYS A 33 1.00 1.67 3.27
CA CYS A 33 2.26 1.77 4.00
C CYS A 33 3.39 2.51 3.27
N HIS A 34 3.16 2.97 2.04
CA HIS A 34 4.14 3.66 1.19
C HIS A 34 5.39 2.87 0.80
N THR A 35 5.48 1.58 1.14
CA THR A 35 6.54 0.72 0.63
C THR A 35 6.47 0.61 -0.90
N LYS A 36 7.64 0.48 -1.51
CA LYS A 36 7.79 0.40 -2.96
C LYS A 36 8.17 -1.00 -3.38
N THR A 37 7.65 -1.43 -4.52
CA THR A 37 8.12 -2.63 -5.20
C THR A 37 8.07 -2.44 -6.71
N ASN A 38 8.96 -3.10 -7.43
CA ASN A 38 8.79 -3.32 -8.86
C ASN A 38 8.56 -4.81 -9.18
N LYS A 39 8.28 -5.64 -8.17
CA LYS A 39 8.06 -7.08 -8.32
C LYS A 39 6.60 -7.40 -8.61
N TRP A 40 6.40 -8.21 -9.63
CA TRP A 40 5.13 -8.80 -9.98
C TRP A 40 5.16 -10.31 -9.77
N HIS A 41 4.06 -10.86 -9.30
CA HIS A 41 3.86 -12.29 -9.12
C HIS A 41 2.79 -12.80 -10.09
N ILE A 42 3.01 -13.98 -10.66
CA ILE A 42 1.95 -14.73 -11.35
C ILE A 42 1.34 -15.67 -10.30
N GLY A 43 0.05 -15.51 -10.04
CA GLY A 43 -0.66 -16.54 -9.29
C GLY A 43 -0.62 -17.86 -10.06
N GLY A 44 -0.23 -18.93 -9.38
CA GLY A 44 -0.28 -20.29 -9.93
C GLY A 44 -1.64 -20.65 -10.53
N TRP A 45 -1.64 -21.63 -11.42
CA TRP A 45 -2.82 -22.10 -12.13
C TRP A 45 -3.91 -22.61 -11.16
N PRO A 46 -5.22 -22.29 -11.36
CA PRO A 46 -5.81 -21.47 -12.41
C PRO A 46 -6.16 -20.03 -11.95
N GLY A 47 -5.65 -19.02 -12.67
CA GLY A 47 -6.48 -17.85 -13.00
C GLY A 47 -6.39 -16.56 -12.16
N LYS A 48 -5.31 -16.24 -11.43
CA LYS A 48 -5.24 -14.94 -10.72
C LYS A 48 -4.48 -13.82 -11.43
N GLY A 49 -3.91 -14.08 -12.62
CA GLY A 49 -3.16 -13.09 -13.39
C GLY A 49 -1.93 -12.51 -12.66
N PRO A 50 -1.27 -11.51 -13.26
CA PRO A 50 -0.25 -10.70 -12.57
C PRO A 50 -0.83 -9.96 -11.38
N ARG A 51 -0.11 -9.98 -10.26
CA ARG A 51 -0.44 -9.20 -9.07
C ARG A 51 0.80 -8.60 -8.42
N LEU A 52 0.62 -7.44 -7.81
CA LEU A 52 1.59 -6.83 -6.91
C LEU A 52 1.35 -7.35 -5.50
N LEU A 53 2.42 -7.70 -4.80
CA LEU A 53 2.40 -7.92 -3.36
C LEU A 53 3.09 -6.73 -2.71
N CYS A 54 2.40 -6.09 -1.77
CA CYS A 54 3.01 -5.04 -0.96
C CYS A 54 4.07 -5.67 -0.05
N PRO A 55 5.34 -5.25 -0.11
CA PRO A 55 6.38 -5.76 0.79
C PRO A 55 6.04 -5.54 2.27
N GLY A 56 5.36 -4.43 2.56
CA GLY A 56 4.87 -4.13 3.91
C GLY A 56 3.80 -5.10 4.43
N ASP A 57 3.09 -5.82 3.57
CA ASP A 57 2.00 -6.71 3.99
C ASP A 57 2.50 -7.99 4.69
N GLU A 58 3.81 -8.24 4.70
CA GLU A 58 4.43 -9.24 5.57
C GLU A 58 4.40 -8.84 7.06
N TYR A 59 4.03 -7.60 7.37
CA TYR A 59 4.10 -7.04 8.73
C TYR A 59 2.74 -6.69 9.31
N GLU A 60 2.57 -6.90 10.61
CA GLU A 60 1.34 -6.59 11.36
C GLU A 60 1.01 -5.09 11.32
N GLU A 61 2.03 -4.22 11.32
CA GLU A 61 1.89 -2.76 11.25
C GLU A 61 1.18 -2.31 9.95
N HIS A 62 1.18 -3.13 8.90
CA HIS A 62 0.46 -2.83 7.67
C HIS A 62 -1.05 -3.00 7.86
N ASP A 63 -1.50 -4.04 8.57
CA ASP A 63 -2.91 -4.24 8.88
C ASP A 63 -3.40 -3.20 9.88
N GLU A 64 -2.54 -2.80 10.83
CA GLU A 64 -2.82 -1.69 11.73
C GLU A 64 -3.01 -0.38 10.96
N LEU A 65 -2.12 -0.08 10.00
CA LEU A 65 -2.27 1.09 9.12
C LEU A 65 -3.58 1.05 8.34
N GLU A 66 -3.92 -0.08 7.71
CA GLU A 66 -5.14 -0.21 6.95
C GLU A 66 -6.38 0.03 7.81
N SER A 67 -6.43 -0.58 9.01
CA SER A 67 -7.54 -0.38 9.95
C SER A 67 -7.66 1.07 10.44
N ILE A 68 -6.54 1.77 10.64
CA ILE A 68 -6.54 3.18 11.01
C ILE A 68 -7.05 4.05 9.86
N LEU A 69 -6.63 3.77 8.62
CA LEU A 69 -7.07 4.52 7.45
C LEU A 69 -8.57 4.34 7.21
N GLU A 70 -9.09 3.11 7.31
CA GLU A 70 -10.54 2.86 7.26
C GLU A 70 -11.29 3.67 8.33
N ARG A 71 -10.76 3.70 9.56
CA ARG A 71 -11.35 4.50 10.64
C ARG A 71 -11.25 6.01 10.39
N TYR A 72 -10.17 6.47 9.77
CA TYR A 72 -9.98 7.86 9.40
C TYR A 72 -11.04 8.30 8.39
N ASP A 73 -11.26 7.51 7.34
CA ASP A 73 -12.28 7.78 6.31
C ASP A 73 -13.70 7.83 6.92
N GLU A 74 -14.03 6.94 7.86
CA GLU A 74 -15.29 6.98 8.59
C GLU A 74 -15.47 8.27 9.40
N LEU A 75 -14.42 8.72 10.09
CA LEU A 75 -14.45 9.92 10.92
C LEU A 75 -14.51 11.20 10.08
N GLU A 76 -13.80 11.27 8.96
CA GLU A 76 -13.93 12.37 8.00
C GLU A 76 -15.35 12.45 7.44
N ALA A 77 -15.94 11.32 7.04
CA ALA A 77 -17.31 11.30 6.53
C ALA A 77 -18.33 11.79 7.58
N LEU A 78 -18.15 11.41 8.85
CA LEU A 78 -18.96 11.90 9.96
C LEU A 78 -18.74 13.40 10.19
N PHE A 79 -17.49 13.86 10.17
CA PHE A 79 -17.16 15.26 10.35
C PHE A 79 -17.81 16.14 9.26
N ASP A 80 -17.73 15.72 8.00
CA ASP A 80 -18.37 16.40 6.87
C ASP A 80 -19.89 16.44 7.00
N LEU A 81 -20.50 15.33 7.46
CA LEU A 81 -21.93 15.27 7.73
C LEU A 81 -22.34 16.29 8.80
N TYR A 82 -21.66 16.32 9.94
CA TYR A 82 -21.97 17.27 11.02
C TYR A 82 -21.77 18.73 10.60
N ASN A 83 -20.68 19.00 9.88
CA ASN A 83 -20.40 20.33 9.33
C ASN A 83 -21.50 20.82 8.36
N SER A 84 -22.22 19.90 7.72
CA SER A 84 -23.31 20.22 6.79
C SER A 84 -24.68 20.46 7.45
N ILE A 85 -24.90 19.99 8.69
CA ILE A 85 -26.24 19.97 9.33
C ILE A 85 -26.49 21.21 10.21
N ASP A 86 -25.64 21.55 11.20
CA ASP A 86 -25.76 22.81 11.97
C ASP A 86 -24.58 23.07 12.95
N ARG A 87 -24.38 24.33 13.35
CA ARG A 87 -23.29 24.79 14.25
C ARG A 87 -23.46 24.41 15.73
N GLU A 88 -24.60 23.88 16.16
CA GLU A 88 -24.84 23.46 17.56
C GLU A 88 -24.03 22.20 17.96
N THR A 89 -23.34 21.56 17.00
CA THR A 89 -22.49 20.39 17.19
C THR A 89 -21.00 20.73 17.40
N ALA A 90 -20.68 22.00 17.71
CA ALA A 90 -19.29 22.48 17.79
C ALA A 90 -18.39 21.63 18.70
N GLN A 91 -18.89 21.16 19.84
CA GLN A 91 -18.13 20.29 20.74
C GLN A 91 -17.85 18.91 20.12
N GLU A 92 -18.86 18.29 19.49
CA GLU A 92 -18.72 17.00 18.81
C GLU A 92 -17.74 17.11 17.62
N MET A 93 -17.78 18.22 16.89
CA MET A 93 -16.84 18.51 15.81
C MET A 93 -15.40 18.69 16.29
N ASP A 94 -15.19 19.34 17.44
CA ASP A 94 -13.85 19.48 18.03
C ASP A 94 -13.31 18.13 18.53
N GLU A 95 -14.16 17.27 19.09
CA GLU A 95 -13.80 15.90 19.47
C GLU A 95 -13.45 15.01 18.26
N LEU A 96 -14.18 15.15 17.15
CA LEU A 96 -13.88 14.45 15.90
C LEU A 96 -12.55 14.92 15.30
N ARG A 97 -12.28 16.24 15.28
CA ARG A 97 -11.00 16.79 14.81
C ARG A 97 -9.82 16.25 15.61
N LEU A 98 -9.92 16.26 16.94
CA LEU A 98 -8.88 15.72 17.80
C LEU A 98 -8.61 14.23 17.51
N GLN A 99 -9.64 13.43 17.25
CA GLN A 99 -9.46 12.03 16.86
C GLN A 99 -8.79 11.89 15.50
N ILE A 100 -9.22 12.67 14.50
CA ILE A 100 -8.62 12.70 13.15
C ILE A 100 -7.13 13.06 13.24
N ASP A 101 -6.78 14.11 14.00
CA ASP A 101 -5.40 14.56 14.18
C ASP A 101 -4.53 13.46 14.84
N LEU A 102 -5.04 12.83 15.91
CA LEU A 102 -4.33 11.74 16.60
C LEU A 102 -4.12 10.50 15.70
N LEU A 103 -5.11 10.15 14.88
CA LEU A 103 -4.95 9.06 13.91
C LEU A 103 -3.96 9.45 12.81
N GLY A 104 -3.98 10.71 12.36
CA GLY A 104 -3.01 11.23 11.39
C GLY A 104 -1.56 11.13 11.90
N GLU A 105 -1.31 11.53 13.15
CA GLU A 105 0.01 11.36 13.79
C GLU A 105 0.43 9.89 13.84
N LYS A 106 -0.51 8.99 14.19
CA LYS A 106 -0.25 7.55 14.26
C LYS A 106 0.05 6.94 12.88
N VAL A 107 -0.65 7.38 11.83
CA VAL A 107 -0.39 6.96 10.45
C VAL A 107 1.04 7.33 10.03
N GLU A 108 1.46 8.56 10.33
CA GLU A 108 2.82 9.02 10.00
C GLU A 108 3.89 8.25 10.80
N GLU A 109 3.65 7.96 12.08
CA GLU A 109 4.55 7.13 12.89
C GLU A 109 4.72 5.73 12.29
N LEU A 110 3.61 5.07 11.93
CA LEU A 110 3.65 3.72 11.35
C LEU A 110 4.30 3.72 9.96
N ARG A 111 3.97 4.68 9.08
CA ARG A 111 4.59 4.82 7.76
C ARG A 111 6.09 5.07 7.86
N LYS A 112 6.55 5.78 8.88
CA LYS A 112 7.99 5.98 9.13
C LYS A 112 8.70 4.65 9.36
N LYS A 113 8.10 3.70 10.08
CA LYS A 113 8.69 2.35 10.29
C LYS A 113 8.93 1.62 8.97
N PHE A 114 8.02 1.76 8.00
CA PHE A 114 8.16 1.14 6.68
C PHE A 114 9.22 1.81 5.79
N SER A 115 9.49 3.10 6.01
CA SER A 115 10.51 3.84 5.24
C SER A 115 11.94 3.34 5.49
N GLU A 116 12.16 2.58 6.57
CA GLU A 116 13.47 2.08 7.01
C GLU A 116 13.83 0.71 6.38
N GLY A 117 13.66 0.58 5.06
CA GLY A 117 14.25 -0.54 4.31
C GLY A 117 13.31 -1.72 4.01
N VAL A 118 12.00 -1.49 3.98
CA VAL A 118 11.02 -2.50 3.54
C VAL A 118 10.79 -2.46 2.01
N ASP A 119 11.27 -1.42 1.33
CA ASP A 119 11.19 -1.31 -0.13
C ASP A 119 11.89 -2.49 -0.85
N ASP A 120 11.18 -3.11 -1.81
CA ASP A 120 11.66 -4.21 -2.64
C ASP A 120 11.77 -3.76 -4.11
N VAL A 121 12.73 -2.89 -4.38
CA VAL A 121 12.94 -2.28 -5.71
C VAL A 121 14.33 -2.64 -6.24
N GLU A 122 14.40 -3.23 -7.43
CA GLU A 122 15.67 -3.68 -8.02
C GLU A 122 15.80 -3.38 -9.51
N GLY A 123 17.00 -3.03 -9.96
CA GLY A 123 17.37 -2.93 -11.38
C GLY A 123 16.86 -1.70 -12.12
N VAL A 124 16.06 -0.85 -11.48
CA VAL A 124 15.55 0.42 -12.04
C VAL A 124 16.47 1.60 -11.69
N GLY A 125 16.49 2.61 -12.57
CA GLY A 125 17.24 3.85 -12.32
C GLY A 125 16.55 4.78 -11.31
N PRO A 126 17.26 5.83 -10.83
CA PRO A 126 16.70 6.79 -9.87
C PRO A 126 15.49 7.57 -10.42
N ASP A 127 15.41 7.73 -11.74
CA ASP A 127 14.33 8.46 -12.43
C ASP A 127 13.15 7.56 -12.84
N ALA A 128 13.08 6.33 -12.31
CA ALA A 128 12.01 5.41 -12.63
C ALA A 128 10.64 5.99 -12.22
N GLN A 129 9.66 5.87 -13.12
CA GLN A 129 8.31 6.35 -12.83
C GLN A 129 7.70 5.53 -11.68
N VAL A 130 7.15 6.25 -10.70
CA VAL A 130 6.44 5.66 -9.56
C VAL A 130 4.94 5.78 -9.79
N LYS A 131 4.22 4.66 -9.73
CA LYS A 131 2.75 4.60 -9.74
C LYS A 131 2.22 4.17 -8.39
N SER A 132 1.08 4.70 -7.95
CA SER A 132 0.43 4.20 -6.74
C SER A 132 -0.31 2.88 -7.04
N PHE A 133 -0.46 2.05 -6.02
CA PHE A 133 -1.36 0.90 -6.07
C PHE A 133 -1.96 0.61 -4.70
N TYR A 134 -3.21 0.16 -4.68
CA TYR A 134 -3.81 -0.43 -3.49
C TYR A 134 -3.60 -1.95 -3.51
N PRO A 135 -3.07 -2.56 -2.43
CA PRO A 135 -2.82 -4.00 -2.41
C PRO A 135 -4.13 -4.80 -2.45
N SER A 136 -4.34 -5.53 -3.55
CA SER A 136 -5.51 -6.41 -3.73
C SER A 136 -5.23 -7.88 -3.39
N THR A 137 -3.99 -8.19 -3.00
CA THR A 137 -3.56 -9.53 -2.63
C THR A 137 -2.82 -9.47 -1.31
N ARG A 138 -3.12 -10.43 -0.42
CA ARG A 138 -2.51 -10.54 0.89
C ARG A 138 -1.33 -11.52 0.90
N TYR A 139 -0.35 -11.26 1.76
CA TYR A 139 0.68 -12.19 2.16
C TYR A 139 0.03 -13.39 2.87
N ALA A 140 0.43 -14.60 2.46
CA ALA A 140 -0.19 -15.84 2.92
C ALA A 140 0.57 -16.52 4.07
N GLY A 141 1.71 -15.96 4.49
CA GLY A 141 2.50 -16.49 5.59
C GLY A 141 2.17 -15.86 6.94
N GLU A 142 2.87 -16.31 7.98
CA GLU A 142 2.82 -15.68 9.30
C GLU A 142 3.44 -14.28 9.23
N LYS A 143 2.68 -13.27 9.67
CA LYS A 143 3.13 -11.87 9.67
C LYS A 143 4.17 -11.65 10.75
N ARG A 144 5.09 -10.72 10.50
CA ARG A 144 6.16 -10.29 11.40
C ARG A 144 5.78 -8.94 12.02
N SER A 145 6.51 -8.53 13.06
CA SER A 145 6.47 -7.13 13.52
C SER A 145 7.75 -6.42 13.09
N LEU A 146 7.62 -5.16 12.67
CA LEU A 146 8.75 -4.26 12.40
C LEU A 146 9.49 -3.83 13.67
N GLY A 147 8.96 -4.13 14.85
CA GLY A 147 9.55 -3.75 16.13
C GLY A 147 9.29 -2.29 16.51
N ARG A 148 9.91 -1.89 17.63
CA ARG A 148 9.92 -0.53 18.17
C ARG A 148 11.30 0.10 18.02
#